data_AF-A0A926TJ95-F1
#
_entry.id   AF-A0A926TJ95-F1
#
_cell.length_a   1.000
_cell.length_b   1.000
_cell.length_c   1.000
_cell.angle_alpha   90.00
_cell.angle_beta   90.00
_cell.angle_gamma   90.00
#
_symmetry.space_group_name_H-M   'P 1'
#
loop_
_entity.id
_entity.type
_entity.pdbx_description
1 polymer ?
#
loop_
_entity_poly.entity_id
_entity_poly.type
_entity_poly.pdbx_seq_one_letter_code
_entity_poly.pdbx_strand_id
1 'polypeptide(L)'
;MAYTNAQFRSILNGHGFSTSSQPDVNFPISSNEGPLTDKITVDAIKAFQTYFKLKVDGIAGPITIAKAEQAMRVLQDNLNRVIKANIPANQPFYGPRTVAAVKEFERLYKFNVDGIANLAVRQRLNELARVSAA
;
A
#
# COMPACT_ATOMS: atom_id res chain seq x y z
N MET A 1 -12.61 6.65 -7.26
CA MET A 1 -13.05 5.38 -7.91
C MET A 1 -13.47 4.44 -6.78
N ALA A 2 -14.28 3.41 -7.01
CA ALA A 2 -14.53 2.43 -5.95
C ALA A 2 -13.50 1.30 -6.05
N TYR A 3 -12.75 1.04 -4.98
CA TYR A 3 -11.92 -0.17 -4.89
C TYR A 3 -12.81 -1.39 -4.68
N THR A 4 -12.42 -2.51 -5.28
CA THR A 4 -12.93 -3.81 -4.85
C THR A 4 -12.36 -4.18 -3.47
N ASN A 5 -12.93 -5.18 -2.80
CA ASN A 5 -12.44 -5.61 -1.49
C ASN A 5 -11.02 -6.19 -1.61
N ALA A 6 -10.74 -6.94 -2.68
CA ALA A 6 -9.40 -7.48 -2.90
C ALA A 6 -8.37 -6.38 -3.22
N GLN A 7 -8.76 -5.36 -3.98
CA GLN A 7 -7.90 -4.20 -4.24
C GLN A 7 -7.60 -3.44 -2.94
N PHE A 8 -8.61 -3.22 -2.09
CA PHE A 8 -8.40 -2.55 -0.81
C PHE A 8 -7.51 -3.37 0.14
N ARG A 9 -7.69 -4.69 0.20
CA ARG A 9 -6.77 -5.60 0.91
C ARG A 9 -5.34 -5.49 0.38
N SER A 10 -5.17 -5.44 -0.94
CA SER A 10 -3.86 -5.27 -1.57
C SER A 10 -3.20 -3.96 -1.16
N ILE A 11 -3.96 -2.87 -1.03
CA ILE A 11 -3.45 -1.59 -0.54
C ILE A 11 -2.97 -1.70 0.91
N LEU A 12 -3.78 -2.31 1.79
CA LEU A 12 -3.41 -2.54 3.18
C LEU A 12 -2.14 -3.39 3.30
N ASN A 13 -2.13 -4.56 2.66
CA ASN A 13 -1.02 -5.50 2.65
C ASN A 13 0.26 -4.84 2.12
N GLY A 14 0.17 -4.16 0.98
CA GLY A 14 1.29 -3.46 0.36
C GLY A 14 1.83 -2.31 1.20
N HIS A 15 1.00 -1.72 2.08
CA HIS A 15 1.42 -0.75 3.08
C HIS A 15 1.86 -1.39 4.41
N GLY A 16 1.99 -2.71 4.48
CA GLY A 16 2.41 -3.43 5.68
C GLY A 16 1.33 -3.57 6.76
N PHE A 17 0.07 -3.25 6.44
CA PHE A 17 -1.07 -3.56 7.30
C PHE A 17 -1.61 -4.94 6.88
N SER A 18 -1.08 -6.01 7.46
CA SER A 18 -1.44 -7.38 7.05
C SER A 18 -2.92 -7.69 7.27
N THR A 19 -3.60 -8.14 6.23
CA THR A 19 -5.01 -8.57 6.26
C THR A 19 -5.17 -10.09 6.29
N SER A 20 -4.10 -10.87 6.47
CA SER A 20 -4.18 -12.33 6.51
C SER A 20 -3.23 -12.95 7.54
N SER A 21 -3.64 -14.09 8.11
CA SER A 21 -2.80 -14.97 8.93
C SER A 21 -1.85 -15.82 8.07
N GLN A 22 -2.17 -16.03 6.80
CA GLN A 22 -1.36 -16.76 5.82
C GLN A 22 -1.28 -15.93 4.53
N PRO A 23 -0.09 -15.59 4.00
CA PRO A 23 0.02 -14.75 2.83
C PRO A 23 -0.73 -15.37 1.64
N ASP A 24 -1.53 -14.54 0.95
CA ASP A 24 -2.10 -14.90 -0.36
C ASP A 24 -0.99 -15.42 -1.29
N VAL A 25 -1.30 -16.32 -2.22
CA VAL A 25 -0.29 -16.88 -3.15
C VAL A 25 0.46 -15.80 -3.95
N ASN A 26 -0.15 -14.63 -4.13
CA ASN A 26 0.41 -13.46 -4.81
C ASN A 26 0.69 -12.29 -3.87
N PHE A 27 0.81 -12.54 -2.55
CA PHE A 27 1.01 -11.51 -1.54
C PHE A 27 2.16 -10.55 -1.91
N PRO A 28 1.98 -9.22 -1.77
CA PRO A 28 0.88 -8.54 -1.07
C PRO A 28 -0.42 -8.34 -1.87
N ILE A 29 -0.53 -8.86 -3.10
CA ILE A 29 -1.76 -8.77 -3.90
C ILE A 29 -2.75 -9.82 -3.40
N SER A 30 -3.94 -9.36 -3.02
CA SER A 30 -5.05 -10.22 -2.64
C SER A 30 -5.99 -10.47 -3.81
N SER A 31 -6.57 -11.67 -3.86
CA SER A 31 -7.70 -12.03 -4.73
C SER A 31 -9.01 -12.18 -3.94
N ASN A 32 -8.99 -11.93 -2.63
CA ASN A 32 -10.15 -12.13 -1.76
C ASN A 32 -11.14 -10.96 -1.84
N GLU A 33 -12.26 -11.18 -2.54
CA GLU A 33 -13.37 -10.22 -2.65
C GLU A 33 -14.41 -10.31 -1.53
N GLY A 34 -14.20 -11.19 -0.55
CA GLY A 34 -15.10 -11.33 0.59
C GLY A 34 -15.25 -10.02 1.38
N PRO A 35 -16.33 -9.85 2.17
CA PRO A 35 -16.54 -8.65 2.97
C PRO A 35 -15.33 -8.29 3.84
N LEU A 36 -15.07 -7.00 4.05
CA LEU A 36 -13.97 -6.49 4.88
C LEU A 36 -14.26 -6.59 6.39
N THR A 37 -14.95 -7.65 6.82
CA THR A 37 -15.51 -7.78 8.17
C THR A 37 -14.84 -8.87 9.00
N ASP A 38 -13.96 -9.67 8.40
CA ASP A 38 -13.17 -10.63 9.15
C ASP A 38 -12.22 -9.91 10.13
N LYS A 39 -11.93 -10.55 11.26
CA LYS A 39 -11.19 -9.91 12.37
C LYS A 39 -9.85 -9.33 11.91
N ILE A 40 -9.11 -10.05 11.06
CA ILE A 40 -7.76 -9.68 10.64
C ILE A 40 -7.82 -8.45 9.73
N THR A 41 -8.74 -8.43 8.76
CA THR A 41 -8.97 -7.28 7.89
C THR A 41 -9.44 -6.06 8.69
N VAL A 42 -10.35 -6.23 9.66
CA VAL A 42 -10.80 -5.14 10.54
C VAL A 42 -9.66 -4.59 11.39
N ASP A 43 -8.81 -5.43 11.94
CA ASP A 43 -7.63 -5.00 12.71
C ASP A 43 -6.63 -4.23 11.83
N ALA A 44 -6.42 -4.68 10.58
CA ALA A 44 -5.60 -3.97 9.60
C ALA A 44 -6.18 -2.59 9.24
N ILE A 45 -7.51 -2.50 9.08
CA ILE A 45 -8.20 -1.22 8.85
C ILE A 45 -8.02 -0.29 10.05
N LYS A 46 -8.20 -0.80 11.28
CA LYS A 46 -7.98 -0.01 12.50
C LYS A 46 -6.55 0.49 12.62
N ALA A 47 -5.57 -0.35 12.30
CA ALA A 47 -4.16 0.04 12.28
C ALA A 47 -3.88 1.14 11.24
N PHE A 48 -4.43 1.00 10.03
CA PHE A 48 -4.36 2.03 8.99
C PHE A 48 -5.00 3.35 9.44
N GLN A 49 -6.22 3.28 9.98
CA GLN A 49 -6.95 4.44 10.50
C GLN A 49 -6.16 5.12 11.61
N THR A 50 -5.56 4.36 12.53
CA THR A 50 -4.73 4.87 13.62
C THR A 50 -3.49 5.59 13.08
N TYR A 51 -2.76 4.95 12.16
CA TYR A 51 -1.56 5.51 11.54
C TYR A 51 -1.85 6.85 10.84
N PHE A 52 -2.97 6.95 10.14
CA PHE A 52 -3.39 8.15 9.44
C PHE A 52 -4.25 9.12 10.28
N LYS A 53 -4.40 8.87 11.59
CA LYS A 53 -5.16 9.71 12.53
C LYS A 53 -6.61 9.94 12.10
N LEU A 54 -7.24 8.90 11.54
CA LEU A 54 -8.66 8.87 11.18
C LEU A 54 -9.50 8.40 12.37
N LYS A 55 -10.83 8.44 12.24
CA LYS A 55 -11.74 7.72 13.13
C LYS A 55 -11.43 6.22 13.06
N VAL A 56 -11.19 5.60 14.21
CA VAL A 56 -10.81 4.18 14.33
C VAL A 56 -12.03 3.32 14.59
N ASP A 57 -12.85 3.11 13.57
CA ASP A 57 -14.06 2.26 13.63
C ASP A 57 -13.89 0.90 12.94
N GLY A 58 -12.77 0.66 12.26
CA GLY A 58 -12.50 -0.58 11.54
C GLY A 58 -13.32 -0.73 10.25
N ILE A 59 -13.95 0.35 9.79
CA ILE A 59 -14.77 0.36 8.57
C ILE A 59 -14.01 1.07 7.46
N ALA A 60 -13.93 0.44 6.28
CA ALA A 60 -13.41 1.07 5.07
C ALA A 60 -14.45 2.03 4.45
N GLY A 61 -14.85 3.06 5.22
CA GLY A 61 -15.79 4.08 4.77
C GLY A 61 -15.14 5.11 3.81
N PRO A 62 -15.91 6.09 3.32
CA PRO A 62 -15.42 7.07 2.33
C PRO A 62 -14.13 7.79 2.72
N ILE A 63 -13.99 8.18 4.00
CA ILE A 63 -12.79 8.85 4.52
C ILE A 63 -11.57 7.92 4.48
N THR A 64 -11.74 6.66 4.89
CA THR A 64 -10.66 5.66 4.88
C THR A 64 -10.25 5.32 3.44
N ILE A 65 -11.22 5.15 2.53
CA ILE A 65 -10.97 4.92 1.11
C ILE A 65 -10.22 6.09 0.49
N ALA A 66 -10.67 7.33 0.69
CA ALA A 66 -10.00 8.53 0.16
C ALA A 66 -8.56 8.63 0.67
N LYS A 67 -8.32 8.26 1.94
CA LYS A 67 -6.97 8.25 2.49
C LYS A 67 -6.08 7.17 1.88
N ALA A 68 -6.64 5.98 1.62
CA ALA A 68 -5.95 4.91 0.93
C ALA A 68 -5.60 5.29 -0.52
N GLU A 69 -6.53 5.95 -1.24
CA GLU A 69 -6.26 6.52 -2.57
C GLU A 69 -5.10 7.52 -2.53
N GLN A 70 -5.09 8.43 -1.54
CA GLN A 70 -4.00 9.39 -1.37
C GLN A 70 -2.66 8.70 -1.08
N ALA A 71 -2.65 7.70 -0.19
CA ALA A 71 -1.44 6.96 0.16
C ALA A 71 -0.86 6.22 -1.07
N MET A 72 -1.72 5.59 -1.88
CA MET A 72 -1.32 4.95 -3.13
C MET A 72 -0.70 5.92 -4.13
N ARG A 73 -1.32 7.09 -4.33
CA ARG A 73 -0.78 8.14 -5.22
C ARG A 73 0.62 8.56 -4.78
N VAL A 74 0.79 8.90 -3.51
CA VAL A 74 2.09 9.30 -2.95
C VAL A 74 3.15 8.21 -3.14
N LEU A 75 2.80 6.94 -2.87
CA LEU A 75 3.72 5.82 -3.05
C LEU A 75 4.16 5.68 -4.52
N GLN A 76 3.21 5.63 -5.45
CA GLN A 76 3.49 5.43 -6.88
C GLN A 76 4.25 6.62 -7.48
N ASP A 77 3.88 7.85 -7.12
CA ASP A 77 4.58 9.06 -7.57
C ASP A 77 6.04 9.06 -7.09
N ASN A 78 6.28 8.67 -5.83
CA ASN A 78 7.63 8.62 -5.30
C ASN A 78 8.45 7.50 -5.95
N LEU A 79 7.87 6.32 -6.21
CA LEU A 79 8.56 5.26 -6.97
C LEU A 79 8.92 5.74 -8.38
N ASN A 80 7.98 6.39 -9.08
CA ASN A 80 8.23 6.98 -10.39
C ASN A 80 9.33 8.04 -10.36
N ARG A 81 9.40 8.81 -9.27
CA ARG A 81 10.41 9.85 -9.13
C ARG A 81 11.81 9.30 -8.87
N VAL A 82 11.91 8.41 -7.88
CA VAL A 82 13.19 7.94 -7.30
C VAL A 82 13.84 6.86 -8.16
N ILE A 83 13.05 5.92 -8.70
CA ILE A 83 13.59 4.78 -9.47
C ILE A 83 13.07 4.72 -10.92
N LYS A 84 12.31 5.73 -11.37
CA LYS A 84 11.76 5.79 -12.74
C LYS A 84 10.87 4.59 -13.11
N ALA A 85 10.07 4.13 -12.14
CA ALA A 85 9.23 2.93 -12.27
C ALA A 85 8.15 2.99 -13.37
N ASN A 86 7.83 4.17 -13.92
CA ASN A 86 6.83 4.38 -14.99
C ASN A 86 5.45 3.73 -14.70
N ILE A 87 5.01 3.77 -13.44
CA ILE A 87 3.69 3.34 -13.01
C ILE A 87 2.65 4.37 -13.49
N PRO A 88 1.62 3.95 -14.25
CA PRO A 88 0.63 4.87 -14.77
C PRO A 88 -0.39 5.29 -13.70
N ALA A 89 -0.82 6.55 -13.73
CA ALA A 89 -1.73 7.14 -12.74
C ALA A 89 -3.16 6.54 -12.77
N ASN A 90 -3.51 5.79 -13.81
CA ASN A 90 -4.81 5.11 -13.94
C ASN A 90 -4.86 3.73 -13.25
N GLN A 91 -3.80 3.32 -12.54
CA GLN A 91 -3.77 2.10 -11.73
C GLN A 91 -3.60 2.44 -10.23
N PRO A 92 -4.58 3.08 -9.58
CA PRO A 92 -4.45 3.59 -8.22
C PRO A 92 -4.53 2.51 -7.12
N PHE A 93 -4.20 1.25 -7.44
CA PHE A 93 -4.22 0.11 -6.51
C PHE A 93 -2.85 -0.57 -6.47
N TYR A 94 -2.61 -1.34 -5.40
CA TYR A 94 -1.35 -2.05 -5.20
C TYR A 94 -1.29 -3.33 -6.05
N GLY A 95 -1.07 -3.16 -7.35
CA GLY A 95 -0.99 -4.26 -8.33
C GLY A 95 0.43 -4.72 -8.66
N PRO A 96 0.60 -5.64 -9.64
CA PRO A 96 1.89 -6.25 -9.98
C PRO A 96 3.00 -5.25 -10.32
N ARG A 97 2.67 -4.14 -11.00
CA ARG A 97 3.64 -3.08 -11.30
C ARG A 97 4.12 -2.36 -10.04
N THR A 98 3.23 -2.10 -9.09
CA THR A 98 3.61 -1.48 -7.81
C THR A 98 4.47 -2.44 -7.00
N VAL A 99 4.11 -3.73 -6.93
CA VAL A 99 4.93 -4.78 -6.29
C VAL A 99 6.34 -4.84 -6.91
N ALA A 100 6.44 -4.87 -8.23
CA ALA A 100 7.72 -4.94 -8.93
C ALA A 100 8.60 -3.72 -8.64
N ALA A 101 8.01 -2.52 -8.67
CA ALA A 101 8.71 -1.27 -8.35
C ALA A 101 9.15 -1.20 -6.89
N VAL A 102 8.32 -1.66 -5.95
CA VAL A 102 8.70 -1.73 -4.53
C VAL A 102 9.85 -2.73 -4.33
N LYS A 103 9.80 -3.91 -4.96
CA LYS A 103 10.91 -4.88 -4.92
C LYS A 103 12.20 -4.33 -5.52
N GLU A 104 12.09 -3.52 -6.57
CA GLU A 104 13.25 -2.85 -7.15
C GLU A 104 13.86 -1.81 -6.20
N PHE A 105 13.02 -0.97 -5.61
CA PHE A 105 13.46 -0.03 -4.58
C PHE A 105 14.10 -0.76 -3.39
N GLU A 106 13.47 -1.81 -2.88
CA GLU A 106 14.00 -2.62 -1.79
C GLU A 106 15.39 -3.18 -2.10
N ARG A 107 15.61 -3.71 -3.32
CA ARG A 107 16.93 -4.16 -3.77
C ARG A 107 17.96 -3.04 -3.79
N LEU A 108 17.62 -1.89 -4.39
CA LEU A 108 18.53 -0.75 -4.52
C LEU A 108 18.97 -0.18 -3.17
N TYR A 109 18.07 -0.19 -2.18
CA TYR A 109 18.32 0.38 -0.86
C TYR A 109 18.53 -0.67 0.24
N LYS A 110 18.75 -1.94 -0.14
CA LYS A 110 19.12 -3.06 0.74
C LYS A 110 18.09 -3.36 1.85
N PHE A 111 16.81 -3.23 1.54
CA PHE A 111 15.72 -3.73 2.38
C PHE A 111 15.42 -5.21 2.11
N ASN A 112 14.58 -5.84 2.94
CA ASN A 112 13.98 -7.14 2.63
C ASN A 112 13.16 -7.03 1.34
N VAL A 113 13.33 -7.96 0.40
CA VAL A 113 12.71 -7.91 -0.93
C VAL A 113 11.40 -8.70 -0.95
N ASP A 114 10.41 -8.23 -0.20
CA ASP A 114 9.08 -8.85 -0.12
C ASP A 114 8.03 -8.12 -0.97
N GLY A 115 8.36 -6.93 -1.48
CA GLY A 115 7.44 -6.11 -2.26
C GLY A 115 6.41 -5.38 -1.42
N ILE A 116 6.68 -5.19 -0.12
CA ILE A 116 5.82 -4.50 0.83
C ILE A 116 6.45 -3.15 1.17
N ALA A 117 5.78 -2.07 0.81
CA ALA A 117 6.13 -0.72 1.23
C ALA A 117 5.76 -0.49 2.71
N ASN A 118 6.48 -1.18 3.60
CA ASN A 118 6.39 -1.02 5.05
C ASN A 118 6.84 0.38 5.48
N LEU A 119 6.75 0.69 6.77
CA LEU A 119 7.05 2.04 7.28
C LEU A 119 8.46 2.51 6.91
N ALA A 120 9.48 1.68 7.09
CA ALA A 120 10.88 2.03 6.82
C ALA A 120 11.11 2.26 5.32
N VAL A 121 10.56 1.40 4.46
CA VAL A 121 10.60 1.54 3.00
C VAL A 121 9.95 2.86 2.57
N ARG A 122 8.75 3.17 3.06
CA ARG A 122 8.05 4.43 2.74
C ARG A 122 8.80 5.66 3.22
N GLN A 123 9.34 5.64 4.44
CA GLN A 123 10.11 6.76 4.97
C GLN A 123 11.31 7.06 4.09
N ARG A 124 12.11 6.04 3.78
CA ARG A 124 13.28 6.20 2.91
C ARG A 124 12.90 6.68 1.51
N LEU A 125 11.85 6.11 0.93
CA LEU A 125 11.36 6.51 -0.38
C LEU A 125 10.90 7.99 -0.39
N ASN A 126 10.16 8.41 0.64
CA ASN A 126 9.69 9.79 0.79
C ASN A 126 10.85 10.79 0.96
N GLU A 127 11.88 10.42 1.72
CA GLU A 127 13.09 11.26 1.87
C GLU A 127 13.77 11.50 0.52
N LEU A 128 14.00 10.44 -0.25
CA LEU A 128 14.66 10.52 -1.56
C LEU A 128 13.81 11.28 -2.58
N ALA A 129 12.48 11.13 -2.52
CA ALA A 129 11.57 11.86 -3.38
C ALA A 129 11.52 13.37 -3.09
N ARG A 130 11.85 13.80 -1.87
CA ARG A 130 11.97 15.23 -1.53
C ARG A 130 13.28 15.81 -2.03
N VAL A 131 14.40 15.07 -1.90
CA VAL A 131 15.73 15.54 -2.35
C VAL A 131 15.80 15.64 -3.87
N SER A 132 15.18 14.71 -4.60
CA SER A 132 15.08 14.76 -6.07
C SER A 132 14.12 15.85 -6.60
N ALA A 133 13.66 16.76 -5.74
CA ALA A 133 12.86 17.94 -6.09
C ALA A 133 13.61 19.26 -6.01
N ALA A 134 14.78 19.24 -5.38
CA ALA A 134 15.72 20.34 -5.35
C ALA A 134 16.71 20.18 -6.50
#